data_AF-A0A7V9M0N0-F1
#
_entry.id   AF-A0A7V9M0N0-F1
#
_cell.length_a   1.000
_cell.length_b   1.000
_cell.length_c   1.000
_cell.angle_alpha   90.00
_cell.angle_beta   90.00
_cell.angle_gamma   90.00
#
_symmetry.space_group_name_H-M   'P 1'
#
loop_
_entity.id
_entity.type
_entity.pdbx_description
1 polymer ?
#
loop_
_entity_poly.entity_id
_entity_poly.type
_entity_poly.pdbx_seq_one_letter_code
_entity_poly.pdbx_strand_id
1 'polypeptide(L)' 'MYLHFKKPNHADDSEITEDEIIIRYENKEVVGLTILNASKKIKN' A
#
# COMPACT_ATOMS: atom_id res chain seq x y z
N MET A 1 4.55 -4.95 5.62
CA MET A 1 4.00 -3.88 6.50
C MET A 1 2.75 -3.34 5.85
N TYR A 2 1.67 -3.09 6.62
CA TYR A 2 0.40 -2.60 6.08
C TYR A 2 0.00 -1.28 6.76
N LEU A 3 -0.33 -0.28 5.95
CA LEU A 3 -0.73 1.07 6.36
C LEU A 3 -2.05 1.41 5.69
N HIS A 4 -3.03 1.90 6.45
CA HIS A 4 -4.29 2.42 5.91
C HIS A 4 -4.57 3.80 6.50
N PHE A 5 -5.18 4.66 5.69
CA PHE A 5 -5.43 6.06 6.05
C PHE A 5 -6.91 6.36 6.31
N LYS A 6 -7.80 5.39 6.08
CA LYS A 6 -9.26 5.50 6.27
C LYS A 6 -9.84 4.24 6.94
N LYS A 7 -10.96 4.42 7.65
CA LYS A 7 -11.83 3.34 8.15
C LYS A 7 -13.29 3.60 7.74
N PRO A 8 -14.07 2.58 7.32
CA PRO A 8 -13.64 1.22 7.04
C PRO A 8 -12.64 1.19 5.87
N ASN A 9 -11.82 0.15 5.84
CA ASN A 9 -10.80 0.00 4.83
C ASN A 9 -11.45 -0.56 3.55
N HIS A 10 -11.78 0.33 2.63
CA HIS A 10 -12.31 -0.01 1.31
C HIS A 10 -11.39 0.58 0.24
N ALA A 11 -11.11 -0.21 -0.79
CA ALA A 11 -10.35 0.19 -1.96
C ALA A 11 -11.07 -0.39 -3.18
N ASP A 12 -11.19 0.40 -4.24
CA ASP A 12 -11.78 -0.01 -5.53
C ASP A 12 -10.72 -0.47 -6.54
N ASP A 13 -9.48 -0.03 -6.36
CA ASP A 13 -8.37 -0.35 -7.24
C ASP A 13 -7.04 -0.53 -6.48
N SER A 14 -6.07 -1.15 -7.15
CA SER A 14 -4.71 -1.28 -6.65
C SER A 14 -3.66 -1.45 -7.71
N GLU A 15 -2.48 -0.92 -7.44
CA GLU A 15 -1.29 -1.03 -8.27
C GLU A 15 -0.18 -1.74 -7.49
N ILE A 16 0.57 -2.61 -8.16
CA ILE A 16 1.81 -3.19 -7.64
C ILE A 16 2.97 -2.54 -8.40
N THR A 17 3.86 -1.87 -7.68
CA THR A 17 5.02 -1.20 -8.25
C THR A 17 6.21 -2.15 -8.38
N GLU A 18 7.21 -1.77 -9.18
CA GLU A 18 8.49 -2.49 -9.28
C GLU A 18 9.22 -2.59 -7.94
N ASP A 19 9.02 -1.60 -7.06
CA ASP A 19 9.55 -1.59 -5.69
C ASP A 19 8.82 -2.54 -4.71
N GLU A 20 8.00 -3.48 -5.17
CA GLU A 20 7.23 -4.39 -4.32
C GLU A 20 6.32 -3.65 -3.31
N ILE A 21 5.79 -2.48 -3.69
CA ILE A 21 4.81 -1.72 -2.93
C ILE A 21 3.45 -1.88 -3.60
N ILE A 22 2.43 -2.22 -2.81
CA ILE A 22 1.03 -2.24 -3.25
C ILE A 22 0.38 -0.93 -2.81
N ILE A 23 -0.08 -0.14 -3.77
CA ILE A 23 -0.84 1.09 -3.51
C ILE A 23 -2.32 0.75 -3.66
N ARG A 24 -3.13 1.12 -2.67
CA ARG A 24 -4.59 0.93 -2.67
C ARG A 24 -5.27 2.27 -2.93
N TYR A 25 -6.21 2.28 -3.86
CA TYR A 25 -6.97 3.47 -4.24
C TYR A 25 -8.46 3.32 -3.89
N GLU A 26 -9.12 4.44 -3.62
CA GLU A 26 -10.58 4.58 -3.57
C GLU A 26 -10.94 5.87 -4.30
N ASN A 27 -11.78 5.84 -5.34
CA ASN A 27 -12.14 7.01 -6.15
C ASN A 27 -10.93 7.80 -6.67
N LYS A 28 -9.85 7.11 -7.06
CA LYS A 28 -8.56 7.67 -7.50
C LYS A 28 -7.71 8.35 -6.40
N GLU A 29 -8.10 8.24 -5.13
CA GLU A 29 -7.30 8.71 -3.99
C GLU A 29 -6.55 7.55 -3.33
N VAL A 30 -5.33 7.80 -2.85
CA VAL A 30 -4.54 6.79 -2.12
C VAL A 30 -5.10 6.59 -0.72
N VAL A 31 -5.59 5.38 -0.41
CA VAL A 31 -6.20 5.03 0.88
C VAL A 31 -5.38 4.04 1.70
N GLY A 32 -4.35 3.43 1.11
CA GLY A 32 -3.46 2.54 1.85
C GLY A 32 -2.25 2.06 1.06
N LEU A 33 -1.29 1.50 1.79
CA LEU A 33 -0.04 0.97 1.28
C LEU A 33 0.26 -0.40 1.91
N THR A 34 0.72 -1.34 1.10
CA THR A 34 1.37 -2.56 1.58
C THR A 34 2.80 -2.60 1.08
N ILE A 35 3.76 -2.64 2.00
CA ILE A 35 5.17 -2.83 1.66
C ILE A 35 5.50 -4.30 1.82
N LEU A 36 5.75 -4.98 0.70
CA LEU A 36 6.25 -6.34 0.68
C LEU A 36 7.73 -6.34 1.07
N ASN A 37 8.20 -7.43 1.68
CA ASN A 37 9.59 -7.59 2.11
C ASN A 37 10.13 -6.39 2.92
N ALA A 38 9.29 -5.72 3.71
CA ALA A 38 9.65 -4.49 4.43
C ALA A 38 10.94 -4.63 5.27
N SER A 39 11.19 -5.82 5.84
CA SER A 39 12.41 -6.10 6.60
C SER A 39 13.70 -6.06 5.76
N LYS A 40 13.63 -6.32 4.44
CA LYS A 40 14.77 -6.16 3.52
C LYS A 40 15.00 -4.71 3.13
N LYS A 41 13.95 -3.88 3.13
CA LYS A 41 14.03 -2.44 2.80
C LYS A 41 14.52 -1.56 3.95
N ILE A 42 14.43 -2.04 5.19
CA ILE A 42 14.82 -1.30 6.40
C ILE A 42 16.30 -1.55 6.80
N LYS A 43 17.01 -2.44 6.10
CA LYS A 43 18.43 -2.71 6.39
C LYS A 43 19.33 -1.71 5.65
N ASN A 44 20.02 -0.89 6.44
CA ASN A 44 21.17 -0.08 6.04
C ASN A 44 22.38 -0.96 5.69
#